data_AF-N9PD20-F1
#
_entry.id   AF-N9PD20-F1
#
_cell.length_a   1.000
_cell.length_b   1.000
_cell.length_c   1.000
_cell.angle_alpha   90.00
_cell.angle_beta   90.00
_cell.angle_gamma   90.00
#
_symmetry.space_group_name_H-M   'P 1'
#
loop_
_entity.id
_entity.type
_entity.pdbx_description
1 polymer ?
#
loop_
_entity_poly.entity_id
_entity_poly.type
_entity_poly.pdbx_seq_one_letter_code
_entity_poly.pdbx_strand_id
1 'polypeptide(L)'
;MGLNNLTIVDNENTALNIHAPYGRAYVANSIILRNGTQDCQIITGDKSVSQNNLLTASCGVGDAVAPNQFWNGTRLFAESSDKSEGACQTLEENNNAILCPYSVPKGQFLGYMRPRILLNYILVNESPIVNRGTGLNLANPTVACEAADQRGINRLMDNLFCDRGAVEITIPISGSLVGQDLLKGEIAKFSIESYLGDSDLIPKEQCNAIVGHNPTGEPWQDGCLKVVQTKTASKGKTIIDIHGNVVYTPDSTWHGADIFELQVVTSSTRFNKSKPYLTITTQIVQEPKNEMEDKAVKTSGGSWGCGGLLILLGLIGLRRGLKD
;
A
#
# COMPACT_ATOMS: atom_id res chain seq x y z
N MET A 1 -27.25 1.49 19.96
CA MET A 1 -26.60 0.63 18.96
C MET A 1 -26.27 1.50 17.77
N GLY A 2 -25.05 1.46 17.24
CA GLY A 2 -24.61 2.41 16.24
C GLY A 2 -23.89 1.74 15.09
N LEU A 3 -24.11 2.25 13.88
CA LEU A 3 -23.27 1.98 12.72
C LEU A 3 -22.46 3.26 12.45
N ASN A 4 -21.13 3.16 12.49
CA ASN A 4 -20.25 4.31 12.37
C ASN A 4 -19.04 3.95 11.51
N ASN A 5 -18.63 4.86 10.63
CA ASN A 5 -17.49 4.65 9.76
C ASN A 5 -17.53 3.29 9.02
N LEU A 6 -18.64 3.02 8.32
CA LEU A 6 -18.81 1.79 7.54
C LEU A 6 -18.89 2.08 6.05
N THR A 7 -18.43 1.15 5.23
CA THR A 7 -18.66 1.14 3.78
C THR A 7 -19.66 0.02 3.49
N ILE A 8 -20.92 0.38 3.27
CA ILE A 8 -22.06 -0.51 3.04
C ILE A 8 -22.46 -0.35 1.58
N VAL A 9 -21.98 -1.24 0.72
CA VAL A 9 -22.13 -1.09 -0.72
C VAL A 9 -22.36 -2.43 -1.41
N ASP A 10 -23.05 -2.40 -2.55
CA ASP A 10 -23.30 -3.57 -3.40
C ASP A 10 -23.94 -4.77 -2.68
N ASN A 11 -24.71 -4.53 -1.60
CA ASN A 11 -25.50 -5.59 -0.98
C ASN A 11 -26.68 -5.95 -1.89
N GLU A 12 -26.65 -7.14 -2.49
CA GLU A 12 -27.67 -7.59 -3.43
C GLU A 12 -29.04 -7.67 -2.73
N ASN A 13 -30.03 -6.95 -3.28
CA ASN A 13 -31.43 -6.91 -2.81
C ASN A 13 -31.64 -6.50 -1.34
N THR A 14 -30.62 -5.97 -0.66
CA THR A 14 -30.68 -5.72 0.78
C THR A 14 -30.44 -4.25 1.07
N ALA A 15 -31.51 -3.49 1.28
CA ALA A 15 -31.42 -2.13 1.79
C ALA A 15 -30.96 -2.14 3.27
N LEU A 16 -30.34 -1.05 3.71
CA LEU A 16 -30.16 -0.82 5.14
C LEU A 16 -31.53 -0.57 5.80
N ASN A 17 -32.00 -1.55 6.57
CA ASN A 17 -33.26 -1.45 7.31
C ASN A 17 -33.06 -0.63 8.60
N ILE A 18 -33.78 0.49 8.72
CA ILE A 18 -33.62 1.43 9.83
C ILE A 18 -34.94 1.50 10.63
N HIS A 19 -34.89 1.04 11.87
CA HIS A 19 -36.03 1.05 12.80
C HIS A 19 -35.61 1.06 14.27
N ALA A 20 -35.55 2.26 14.84
CA ALA A 20 -35.29 2.51 16.25
C ALA A 20 -36.38 3.40 16.85
N PRO A 21 -37.56 2.84 17.20
CA PRO A 21 -38.71 3.62 17.68
C PRO A 21 -38.45 4.36 19.02
N TYR A 22 -37.42 3.94 19.75
CA TYR A 22 -36.98 4.54 21.00
C TYR A 22 -35.83 5.56 20.84
N GLY A 23 -35.38 5.83 19.61
CA GLY A 23 -34.34 6.85 19.34
C GLY A 23 -32.97 6.54 19.92
N ARG A 24 -32.61 5.25 20.03
CA ARG A 24 -31.33 4.78 20.60
C ARG A 24 -30.37 4.21 19.55
N ALA A 25 -30.67 4.42 18.28
CA ALA A 25 -29.82 3.97 17.18
C ALA A 25 -29.33 5.15 16.35
N TYR A 26 -28.17 4.95 15.72
CA TYR A 26 -27.61 5.92 14.80
C TYR A 26 -26.86 5.23 13.65
N VAL A 27 -26.76 5.95 12.53
CA VAL A 27 -25.90 5.64 11.39
C VAL A 27 -25.12 6.90 11.06
N ALA A 28 -23.79 6.85 11.14
CA ALA A 28 -22.97 8.03 10.94
C ALA A 28 -21.64 7.78 10.21
N ASN A 29 -21.09 8.84 9.62
CA ASN A 29 -19.77 8.88 8.98
C ASN A 29 -19.53 7.73 7.98
N SER A 30 -20.59 7.22 7.35
CA SER A 30 -20.56 5.99 6.54
C SER A 30 -20.82 6.27 5.06
N ILE A 31 -20.42 5.33 4.21
CA ILE A 31 -20.75 5.29 2.78
C ILE A 31 -21.84 4.23 2.62
N ILE A 32 -23.00 4.61 2.07
CA ILE A 32 -24.16 3.71 1.90
C ILE A 32 -24.69 3.88 0.49
N LEU A 33 -24.23 3.04 -0.44
CA LEU A 33 -24.48 3.20 -1.87
C LEU A 33 -24.68 1.85 -2.58
N ARG A 34 -25.59 1.80 -3.56
CA ARG A 34 -25.86 0.62 -4.40
C ARG A 34 -26.31 -0.64 -3.63
N ASN A 35 -27.10 -0.49 -2.57
CA ASN A 35 -27.62 -1.62 -1.80
C ASN A 35 -29.01 -2.05 -2.30
N GLY A 36 -29.07 -2.92 -3.31
CA GLY A 36 -30.33 -3.37 -3.90
C GLY A 36 -31.04 -2.28 -4.72
N THR A 37 -32.36 -2.21 -4.63
CA THR A 37 -33.18 -1.21 -5.37
C THR A 37 -33.21 0.16 -4.71
N GLN A 38 -32.91 0.25 -3.41
CA GLN A 38 -32.83 1.48 -2.64
C GLN A 38 -31.83 1.29 -1.50
N ASP A 39 -31.01 2.31 -1.19
CA ASP A 39 -29.93 2.16 -0.22
C ASP A 39 -30.40 1.97 1.21
N CYS A 40 -31.51 2.62 1.57
CA CYS A 40 -32.12 2.51 2.88
C CYS A 40 -33.62 2.25 2.79
N GLN A 41 -34.11 1.49 3.76
CA GLN A 41 -35.52 1.29 4.03
C GLN A 41 -35.83 1.78 5.45
N ILE A 42 -36.38 2.99 5.54
CA ILE A 42 -36.77 3.61 6.80
C ILE A 42 -38.18 3.12 7.17
N ILE A 43 -38.30 2.45 8.32
CA ILE A 43 -39.58 1.91 8.79
C ILE A 43 -40.37 2.98 9.54
N THR A 44 -41.70 3.01 9.35
CA THR A 44 -42.60 3.93 10.06
C THR A 44 -42.37 3.90 11.57
N GLY A 45 -42.21 5.07 12.17
CA GLY A 45 -41.93 5.22 13.60
C GLY A 45 -40.45 5.18 13.96
N ASP A 46 -39.55 5.03 12.99
CA ASP A 46 -38.12 5.18 13.19
C ASP A 46 -37.76 6.58 13.74
N LYS A 47 -36.78 6.59 14.65
CA LYS A 47 -36.20 7.80 15.26
C LYS A 47 -34.68 7.70 15.29
N SER A 48 -34.08 6.95 14.37
CA SER A 48 -32.63 6.78 14.31
C SER A 48 -31.97 8.11 13.93
N VAL A 49 -30.82 8.39 14.52
CA VAL A 49 -29.99 9.53 14.13
C VAL A 49 -29.20 9.17 12.88
N SER A 50 -29.35 9.95 11.81
CA SER A 50 -28.61 9.76 10.56
C SER A 50 -27.75 11.00 10.30
N GLN A 51 -26.43 10.86 10.36
CA GLN A 51 -25.50 12.00 10.34
C GLN A 51 -24.32 11.77 9.41
N ASN A 52 -23.99 12.77 8.59
CA ASN A 52 -22.73 12.83 7.84
C ASN A 52 -22.42 11.58 6.97
N ASN A 53 -23.45 10.93 6.44
CA ASN A 53 -23.25 9.79 5.54
C ASN A 53 -23.19 10.24 4.08
N LEU A 54 -22.47 9.49 3.23
CA LEU A 54 -22.53 9.61 1.78
C LEU A 54 -23.51 8.56 1.23
N LEU A 55 -24.62 9.00 0.65
CA LEU A 55 -25.76 8.14 0.34
C LEU A 55 -26.62 8.64 -0.83
N THR A 56 -27.72 7.95 -1.15
CA THR A 56 -28.77 8.41 -2.07
C THR A 56 -30.01 8.91 -1.33
N ALA A 57 -30.93 9.58 -2.05
CA ALA A 57 -32.14 10.17 -1.49
C ALA A 57 -33.02 9.23 -0.63
N SER A 58 -32.97 7.92 -0.90
CA SER A 58 -33.72 6.88 -0.15
C SER A 58 -33.43 6.86 1.35
N CYS A 59 -32.25 7.30 1.78
CA CYS A 59 -31.82 7.33 3.17
C CYS A 59 -32.19 8.63 3.91
N GLY A 60 -32.80 9.59 3.22
CA GLY A 60 -33.17 10.90 3.78
C GLY A 60 -31.99 11.85 3.97
N VAL A 61 -32.33 13.12 4.23
CA VAL A 61 -31.37 14.23 4.36
C VAL A 61 -30.51 14.18 5.64
N GLY A 62 -30.92 13.36 6.62
CA GLY A 62 -30.24 13.26 7.91
C GLY A 62 -30.54 14.42 8.85
N ASP A 63 -29.77 14.49 9.93
CA ASP A 63 -29.84 15.53 10.97
C ASP A 63 -29.38 16.89 10.44
N ALA A 64 -30.04 17.98 10.83
CA ALA A 64 -29.70 19.33 10.37
C ALA A 64 -28.31 19.82 10.84
N VAL A 65 -27.80 19.31 11.97
CA VAL A 65 -26.49 19.68 12.52
C VAL A 65 -25.34 19.07 11.70
N ALA A 66 -25.56 17.86 11.18
CA ALA A 66 -24.59 17.10 10.42
C ALA A 66 -25.31 16.36 9.27
N PRO A 67 -25.77 17.10 8.25
CA PRO A 67 -26.61 16.52 7.21
C PRO A 67 -25.85 15.48 6.39
N ASN A 68 -26.60 14.54 5.84
CA ASN A 68 -26.05 13.60 4.87
C ASN A 68 -25.70 14.32 3.58
N GLN A 69 -24.74 13.76 2.86
CA GLN A 69 -24.36 14.20 1.52
C GLN A 69 -24.90 13.21 0.49
N PHE A 70 -25.54 13.74 -0.56
CA PHE A 70 -25.97 12.91 -1.67
C PHE A 70 -24.82 12.68 -2.65
N TRP A 71 -24.60 11.41 -2.98
CA TRP A 71 -23.66 11.03 -4.02
C TRP A 71 -24.23 11.40 -5.39
N ASN A 72 -23.42 12.11 -6.19
CA ASN A 72 -23.75 12.55 -7.54
C ASN A 72 -22.77 11.99 -8.60
N GLY A 73 -21.90 11.06 -8.19
CA GLY A 73 -20.96 10.42 -9.08
C GLY A 73 -21.62 9.38 -9.97
N THR A 74 -20.91 8.97 -11.03
CA THR A 74 -21.38 7.99 -12.01
C THR A 74 -20.73 6.63 -11.87
N ARG A 75 -19.60 6.53 -11.15
CA ARG A 75 -18.89 5.28 -10.86
C ARG A 75 -18.47 5.25 -9.41
N LEU A 76 -18.66 4.11 -8.75
CA LEU A 76 -18.30 3.92 -7.35
C LEU A 76 -16.92 3.25 -7.24
N PHE A 77 -16.71 2.19 -8.01
CA PHE A 77 -15.52 1.36 -8.02
C PHE A 77 -14.65 1.59 -9.25
N ALA A 78 -13.35 1.68 -8.99
CA ALA A 78 -12.30 1.73 -9.99
C ALA A 78 -12.04 0.34 -10.54
N GLU A 79 -13.07 -0.27 -11.12
CA GLU A 79 -13.01 -1.55 -11.80
C GLU A 79 -13.62 -1.33 -13.18
N SER A 80 -13.17 -2.08 -14.19
CA SER A 80 -13.58 -1.91 -15.59
C SER A 80 -15.10 -1.85 -15.77
N SER A 81 -15.82 -2.67 -15.01
CA SER A 81 -17.27 -2.82 -15.01
C SER A 81 -17.95 -2.23 -13.77
N ASP A 82 -17.25 -1.40 -12.99
CA ASP A 82 -17.77 -0.74 -11.78
C ASP A 82 -18.32 -1.75 -10.74
N LYS A 83 -17.65 -2.89 -10.60
CA LYS A 83 -17.99 -3.94 -9.62
C LYS A 83 -17.22 -3.75 -8.31
N SER A 84 -17.82 -4.21 -7.22
CA SER A 84 -17.22 -4.23 -5.88
C SER A 84 -16.06 -5.21 -5.72
N GLU A 85 -15.80 -6.08 -6.69
CA GLU A 85 -14.71 -7.05 -6.70
C GLU A 85 -13.93 -6.97 -8.02
N GLY A 86 -12.61 -7.19 -7.96
CA GLY A 86 -11.74 -7.17 -9.14
C GLY A 86 -10.43 -6.42 -8.90
N ALA A 87 -9.72 -6.12 -9.97
CA ALA A 87 -8.50 -5.33 -9.92
C ALA A 87 -8.82 -3.83 -9.89
N CYS A 88 -8.13 -3.08 -9.02
CA CYS A 88 -8.27 -1.63 -9.00
C CYS A 88 -7.52 -0.99 -10.18
N GLN A 89 -8.24 -0.24 -10.99
CA GLN A 89 -7.70 0.55 -12.08
C GLN A 89 -6.93 1.77 -11.56
N THR A 90 -5.89 2.15 -12.30
CA THR A 90 -5.08 3.34 -12.01
C THR A 90 -5.92 4.62 -12.11
N LEU A 91 -5.36 5.73 -11.62
CA LEU A 91 -6.00 7.05 -11.73
C LEU A 91 -6.11 7.56 -13.17
N GLU A 92 -5.30 7.03 -14.09
CA GLU A 92 -5.37 7.35 -15.52
C GLU A 92 -6.51 6.56 -16.20
N GLU A 93 -6.58 5.25 -15.93
CA GLU A 93 -7.61 4.37 -16.49
C GLU A 93 -9.01 4.69 -15.97
N ASN A 94 -9.13 5.12 -14.70
CA ASN A 94 -10.39 5.48 -14.08
C ASN A 94 -10.22 6.68 -13.15
N ASN A 95 -10.66 7.85 -13.62
CA ASN A 95 -10.45 9.13 -12.96
C ASN A 95 -11.65 9.66 -12.15
N ASN A 96 -12.73 8.88 -12.03
CA ASN A 96 -13.99 9.33 -11.42
C ASN A 96 -14.57 8.40 -10.34
N ALA A 97 -14.07 7.17 -10.21
CA ALA A 97 -14.49 6.25 -9.15
C ALA A 97 -13.80 6.52 -7.82
N ILE A 98 -14.58 6.60 -6.74
CA ILE A 98 -14.10 7.03 -5.42
C ILE A 98 -13.56 5.89 -4.53
N LEU A 99 -13.78 4.63 -4.91
CA LEU A 99 -13.28 3.44 -4.20
C LEU A 99 -12.52 2.53 -5.16
N CYS A 100 -11.51 1.83 -4.66
CA CYS A 100 -11.08 0.56 -5.26
C CYS A 100 -12.06 -0.55 -4.87
N PRO A 101 -12.22 -1.58 -5.73
CA PRO A 101 -12.94 -2.79 -5.34
C PRO A 101 -12.32 -3.44 -4.10
N TYR A 102 -13.11 -4.25 -3.41
CA TYR A 102 -12.67 -5.08 -2.29
C TYR A 102 -11.51 -5.97 -2.72
N SER A 103 -10.44 -5.92 -1.94
CA SER A 103 -9.28 -6.78 -2.14
C SER A 103 -8.71 -7.20 -0.79
N VAL A 104 -8.07 -8.36 -0.76
CA VAL A 104 -7.40 -8.89 0.43
C VAL A 104 -5.89 -8.71 0.24
N PRO A 105 -5.24 -7.80 0.99
CA PRO A 105 -3.80 -7.63 0.89
C PRO A 105 -3.05 -8.90 1.30
N LYS A 106 -1.85 -9.07 0.75
CA LYS A 106 -0.99 -10.22 1.07
C LYS A 106 -0.74 -10.32 2.58
N GLY A 107 -1.01 -11.49 3.16
CA GLY A 107 -0.78 -11.75 4.59
C GLY A 107 -1.89 -11.24 5.52
N GLN A 108 -3.00 -10.73 4.99
CA GLN A 108 -4.18 -10.35 5.76
C GLN A 108 -5.28 -11.42 5.64
N PHE A 109 -6.11 -11.56 6.68
CA PHE A 109 -7.27 -12.45 6.65
C PHE A 109 -8.52 -11.77 6.07
N LEU A 110 -8.71 -10.49 6.39
CA LEU A 110 -9.84 -9.68 5.90
C LEU A 110 -9.34 -8.65 4.88
N GLY A 111 -10.14 -8.44 3.85
CA GLY A 111 -9.93 -7.40 2.86
C GLY A 111 -10.69 -6.13 3.19
N TYR A 112 -10.53 -5.14 2.32
CA TYR A 112 -11.21 -3.86 2.42
C TYR A 112 -11.32 -3.19 1.06
N MET A 113 -12.23 -2.21 0.98
CA MET A 113 -12.33 -1.29 -0.15
C MET A 113 -11.48 -0.07 0.16
N ARG A 114 -10.45 0.18 -0.66
CA ARG A 114 -9.54 1.32 -0.46
C ARG A 114 -10.18 2.61 -0.99
N PRO A 115 -10.26 3.70 -0.20
CA PRO A 115 -10.66 5.01 -0.68
C PRO A 115 -9.69 5.56 -1.73
N ARG A 116 -10.19 6.31 -2.72
CA ARG A 116 -9.36 6.93 -3.77
C ARG A 116 -9.35 8.45 -3.63
N ILE A 117 -8.19 9.03 -3.90
CA ILE A 117 -8.02 10.47 -4.09
C ILE A 117 -7.84 10.73 -5.58
N LEU A 118 -8.87 11.29 -6.20
CA LEU A 118 -8.91 11.51 -7.65
C LEU A 118 -7.99 12.65 -8.09
N LEU A 119 -7.53 12.61 -9.34
CA LEU A 119 -6.64 13.61 -9.93
C LEU A 119 -7.32 14.98 -10.09
N ASN A 120 -8.63 15.00 -10.32
CA ASN A 120 -9.41 16.22 -10.51
C ASN A 120 -9.62 17.02 -9.21
N TYR A 121 -9.32 16.43 -8.04
CA TYR A 121 -9.35 17.18 -6.79
C TYR A 121 -8.16 18.15 -6.75
N ILE A 122 -8.41 19.44 -6.61
CA ILE A 122 -7.41 20.48 -6.38
C ILE A 122 -7.06 20.54 -4.89
N LEU A 123 -8.04 20.32 -4.02
CA LEU A 123 -7.90 20.28 -2.57
C LEU A 123 -8.43 18.96 -2.01
N VAL A 124 -7.84 18.49 -0.90
CA VAL A 124 -8.27 17.23 -0.26
C VAL A 124 -9.74 17.24 0.15
N ASN A 125 -10.26 18.41 0.54
CA ASN A 125 -11.64 18.59 0.98
C ASN A 125 -12.66 18.55 -0.17
N GLU A 126 -12.24 18.47 -1.44
CA GLU A 126 -13.15 18.25 -2.56
C GLU A 126 -13.59 16.79 -2.64
N SER A 127 -12.80 15.87 -2.09
CA SER A 127 -13.20 14.46 -1.95
C SER A 127 -14.48 14.35 -1.13
N PRO A 128 -15.48 13.54 -1.55
CA PRO A 128 -16.70 13.33 -0.78
C PRO A 128 -16.51 12.35 0.39
N ILE A 129 -15.34 11.72 0.51
CA ILE A 129 -15.06 10.72 1.53
C ILE A 129 -13.85 11.06 2.40
N VAL A 130 -12.86 11.81 1.90
CA VAL A 130 -11.63 12.10 2.65
C VAL A 130 -11.79 13.32 3.55
N ASN A 131 -11.39 13.22 4.82
CA ASN A 131 -11.50 14.26 5.85
C ASN A 131 -12.91 14.88 5.90
N ARG A 132 -13.94 14.02 5.90
CA ARG A 132 -15.35 14.43 5.92
C ARG A 132 -16.06 14.13 7.23
N GLY A 133 -15.41 13.48 8.18
CA GLY A 133 -15.95 13.15 9.50
C GLY A 133 -16.40 14.38 10.28
N THR A 134 -17.34 14.20 11.20
CA THR A 134 -17.78 15.27 12.08
C THR A 134 -17.06 15.20 13.42
N GLY A 135 -16.40 16.28 13.83
CA GLY A 135 -15.87 16.43 15.17
C GLY A 135 -16.99 16.47 16.22
N LEU A 136 -16.66 16.06 17.45
CA LEU A 136 -17.58 16.12 18.59
C LEU A 136 -17.95 17.57 18.90
N ASN A 137 -19.23 17.90 18.83
CA ASN A 137 -19.74 19.21 19.23
C ASN A 137 -20.59 19.06 20.51
N LEU A 138 -20.15 19.66 21.62
CA LEU A 138 -20.84 19.56 22.92
C LEU A 138 -22.13 20.38 23.01
N ALA A 139 -22.29 21.41 22.16
CA ALA A 139 -23.50 22.23 22.12
C ALA A 139 -24.60 21.59 21.25
N ASN A 140 -24.20 20.91 20.17
CA ASN A 140 -25.07 20.14 19.30
C ASN A 140 -24.43 18.76 19.07
N PRO A 141 -24.78 17.73 19.88
CA PRO A 141 -24.09 16.45 19.88
C PRO A 141 -24.13 15.76 18.52
N THR A 142 -22.95 15.62 17.93
CA THR A 142 -22.67 14.88 16.71
C THR A 142 -22.06 13.53 17.05
N VAL A 143 -22.29 12.53 16.19
CA VAL A 143 -21.58 11.26 16.26
C VAL A 143 -20.18 11.45 15.69
N ALA A 144 -19.18 11.43 16.59
CA ALA A 144 -17.78 11.46 16.21
C ALA A 144 -17.36 10.18 15.50
N CYS A 145 -16.24 10.23 14.77
CA CYS A 145 -15.66 9.07 14.14
C CYS A 145 -15.18 8.02 15.15
N GLU A 146 -15.16 6.75 14.74
CA GLU A 146 -14.50 5.68 15.47
C GLU A 146 -12.99 5.95 15.60
N ALA A 147 -12.40 5.50 16.72
CA ALA A 147 -10.98 5.74 17.00
C ALA A 147 -10.02 5.02 16.05
N ALA A 148 -10.47 3.90 15.46
CA ALA A 148 -9.70 3.12 14.50
C ALA A 148 -10.55 2.77 13.28
N ASP A 149 -9.87 2.49 12.17
CA ASP A 149 -10.50 1.98 10.96
C ASP A 149 -10.67 0.44 11.01
N GLN A 150 -11.25 -0.15 9.97
CA GLN A 150 -11.50 -1.61 9.93
C GLN A 150 -10.25 -2.48 9.96
N ARG A 151 -9.06 -1.89 9.73
CA ARG A 151 -7.77 -2.58 9.78
C ARG A 151 -7.17 -2.52 11.19
N GLY A 152 -7.83 -1.84 12.13
CA GLY A 152 -7.32 -1.56 13.46
C GLY A 152 -6.28 -0.45 13.48
N ILE A 153 -6.17 0.34 12.40
CA ILE A 153 -5.27 1.49 12.35
C ILE A 153 -5.98 2.67 13.02
N ASN A 154 -5.31 3.27 14.01
CA ASN A 154 -5.83 4.46 14.68
C ASN A 154 -5.99 5.58 13.67
N ARG A 155 -7.18 6.20 13.67
CA ARG A 155 -7.40 7.45 12.96
C ARG A 155 -6.61 8.55 13.66
N LEU A 156 -6.05 9.48 12.88
CA LEU A 156 -5.23 10.55 13.43
C LEU A 156 -6.06 11.41 14.39
N MET A 157 -5.76 11.31 15.69
CA MET A 157 -6.60 11.87 16.76
C MET A 157 -6.54 13.41 16.87
N ASP A 158 -5.66 14.06 16.10
CA ASP A 158 -5.58 15.50 15.97
C ASP A 158 -6.63 16.06 15.00
N ASN A 159 -7.20 15.22 14.13
CA ASN A 159 -8.15 15.65 13.14
C ASN A 159 -9.58 15.67 13.69
N LEU A 160 -10.14 16.88 13.71
CA LEU A 160 -11.58 17.14 13.78
C LEU A 160 -12.38 16.44 12.64
N PHE A 161 -11.68 15.82 11.68
CA PHE A 161 -12.20 15.27 10.42
C PHE A 161 -11.52 13.92 10.11
N CYS A 162 -12.27 12.82 10.15
CA CYS A 162 -11.82 11.52 9.64
C CYS A 162 -12.32 11.25 8.22
N ASP A 163 -11.91 10.14 7.62
CA ASP A 163 -12.54 9.67 6.38
C ASP A 163 -13.90 9.01 6.63
N ARG A 164 -14.88 9.32 5.76
CA ARG A 164 -16.14 8.56 5.71
C ARG A 164 -15.86 7.16 5.19
N GLY A 165 -16.56 6.20 5.77
CA GLY A 165 -16.39 4.80 5.44
C GLY A 165 -15.37 4.09 6.32
N ALA A 166 -15.13 2.82 5.97
CA ALA A 166 -14.45 1.86 6.84
C ALA A 166 -12.94 2.02 6.94
N VAL A 167 -12.32 2.72 5.99
CA VAL A 167 -10.86 2.87 5.88
C VAL A 167 -10.49 4.34 6.03
N GLU A 168 -9.45 4.60 6.81
CA GLU A 168 -8.77 5.90 6.87
C GLU A 168 -7.60 5.88 5.89
N ILE A 169 -7.47 6.87 5.01
CA ILE A 169 -6.30 6.96 4.13
C ILE A 169 -5.05 7.20 4.97
N THR A 170 -4.14 6.25 4.90
CA THR A 170 -2.82 6.37 5.53
C THR A 170 -1.79 6.82 4.51
N ILE A 171 -1.02 7.84 4.89
CA ILE A 171 0.14 8.31 4.14
C ILE A 171 1.38 7.88 4.93
N PRO A 172 2.21 6.97 4.40
CA PRO A 172 3.44 6.61 5.07
C PRO A 172 4.39 7.81 5.12
N ILE A 173 5.07 8.00 6.25
CA ILE A 173 6.00 9.11 6.46
C ILE A 173 7.42 8.81 5.95
N SER A 174 7.75 7.53 5.76
CA SER A 174 9.00 7.04 5.18
C SER A 174 8.87 5.54 4.87
N GLY A 175 9.39 5.09 3.74
CA GLY A 175 9.43 3.67 3.39
C GLY A 175 10.56 2.90 4.07
N SER A 176 10.34 1.63 4.40
CA SER A 176 11.41 0.69 4.76
C SER A 176 12.39 0.50 3.59
N LEU A 177 13.50 -0.19 3.84
CA LEU A 177 14.48 -0.53 2.82
C LEU A 177 13.86 -1.45 1.75
N VAL A 178 13.88 -1.01 0.49
CA VAL A 178 13.52 -1.81 -0.68
C VAL A 178 14.74 -2.12 -1.54
N GLY A 179 14.60 -3.02 -2.50
CA GLY A 179 15.62 -3.33 -3.49
C GLY A 179 15.86 -4.82 -3.62
N GLN A 180 17.02 -5.19 -4.15
CA GLN A 180 17.33 -6.56 -4.51
C GLN A 180 18.84 -6.81 -4.53
N ASP A 181 19.24 -8.03 -4.19
CA ASP A 181 20.58 -8.54 -4.42
C ASP A 181 20.70 -9.10 -5.85
N LEU A 182 21.82 -8.81 -6.50
CA LEU A 182 22.10 -9.12 -7.89
C LEU A 182 23.43 -9.85 -8.04
N LEU A 183 23.49 -10.76 -9.00
CA LEU A 183 24.75 -11.18 -9.58
C LEU A 183 25.23 -10.16 -10.62
N LYS A 184 26.54 -10.12 -10.87
CA LYS A 184 27.13 -9.27 -11.91
C LYS A 184 26.44 -9.48 -13.27
N GLY A 185 25.96 -8.39 -13.85
CA GLY A 185 25.27 -8.37 -15.15
C GLY A 185 23.74 -8.51 -15.06
N GLU A 186 23.18 -8.73 -13.86
CA GLU A 186 21.73 -8.78 -13.67
C GLU A 186 21.09 -7.39 -13.55
N ILE A 187 19.77 -7.35 -13.76
CA ILE A 187 18.91 -6.18 -13.61
C ILE A 187 17.98 -6.43 -12.42
N ALA A 188 17.89 -5.49 -11.50
CA ALA A 188 16.96 -5.57 -10.38
C ALA A 188 15.54 -5.20 -10.83
N LYS A 189 14.56 -5.97 -10.34
CA LYS A 189 13.14 -5.77 -10.56
C LYS A 189 12.40 -5.97 -9.24
N PHE A 190 11.85 -4.89 -8.70
CA PHE A 190 11.13 -4.90 -7.44
C PHE A 190 9.94 -3.94 -7.52
N SER A 191 9.05 -3.96 -6.52
CA SER A 191 7.89 -3.06 -6.47
C SER A 191 7.93 -2.19 -5.22
N ILE A 192 7.50 -0.95 -5.36
CA ILE A 192 7.28 -0.02 -4.26
C ILE A 192 5.80 0.13 -3.87
N GLU A 193 4.88 -0.58 -4.54
CA GLU A 193 3.43 -0.47 -4.34
C GLU A 193 3.03 -0.54 -2.85
N SER A 194 3.53 -1.55 -2.13
CA SER A 194 3.24 -1.75 -0.71
C SER A 194 3.72 -0.62 0.21
N TYR A 195 4.57 0.28 -0.29
CA TYR A 195 5.12 1.41 0.44
C TYR A 195 4.38 2.72 0.16
N LEU A 196 3.39 2.72 -0.74
CA LEU A 196 2.58 3.90 -1.05
C LEU A 196 1.42 4.12 -0.05
N GLY A 197 1.22 3.17 0.88
CA GLY A 197 0.09 3.17 1.80
C GLY A 197 -1.23 3.04 1.04
N ASP A 198 -2.17 3.93 1.31
CA ASP A 198 -3.47 3.96 0.61
C ASP A 198 -3.48 4.84 -0.64
N SER A 199 -2.30 5.29 -1.11
CA SER A 199 -2.18 6.26 -2.19
C SER A 199 -1.74 5.63 -3.51
N ASP A 200 -2.06 6.30 -4.61
CA ASP A 200 -1.66 5.92 -5.96
C ASP A 200 -0.52 6.80 -6.44
N LEU A 201 0.34 6.29 -7.33
CA LEU A 201 1.31 7.12 -8.03
C LEU A 201 0.59 8.11 -8.96
N ILE A 202 1.20 9.28 -9.11
CA ILE A 202 0.75 10.29 -10.05
C ILE A 202 1.22 9.94 -11.47
N PRO A 203 0.34 9.94 -12.48
CA PRO A 203 0.76 9.76 -13.88
C PRO A 203 1.77 10.83 -14.28
N LYS A 204 2.81 10.44 -15.01
CA LYS A 204 3.91 11.33 -15.42
C LYS A 204 3.46 12.61 -16.12
N GLU A 205 2.35 12.58 -16.85
CA GLU A 205 1.75 13.71 -17.57
C GLU A 205 1.28 14.82 -16.60
N GLN A 206 0.94 14.46 -15.35
CA GLN A 206 0.46 15.39 -14.33
C GLN A 206 1.60 16.07 -13.56
N CYS A 207 2.84 15.57 -13.68
CA CYS A 207 3.95 16.00 -12.84
C CYS A 207 4.34 17.47 -13.03
N ASN A 208 4.29 17.97 -14.27
CA ASN A 208 4.58 19.37 -14.55
C ASN A 208 3.59 20.32 -13.84
N ALA A 209 2.32 19.93 -13.72
CA ALA A 209 1.32 20.73 -13.03
C ALA A 209 1.48 20.70 -11.50
N ILE A 210 2.08 19.64 -10.95
CA ILE A 210 2.16 19.43 -9.49
C ILE A 210 3.49 19.93 -8.92
N VAL A 211 4.61 19.54 -9.53
CA VAL A 211 5.97 19.80 -9.04
C VAL A 211 6.84 20.62 -10.01
N GLY A 212 6.28 21.05 -11.15
CA GLY A 212 7.01 21.79 -12.17
C GLY A 212 7.82 20.89 -13.10
N HIS A 213 8.66 21.51 -13.92
CA HIS A 213 9.51 20.80 -14.88
C HIS A 213 10.56 19.95 -14.17
N ASN A 214 10.91 18.82 -14.78
CA ASN A 214 11.95 17.95 -14.26
C ASN A 214 13.30 18.69 -14.24
N PRO A 215 13.98 18.80 -13.08
CA PRO A 215 15.25 19.52 -12.98
C PRO A 215 16.38 18.88 -13.80
N THR A 216 16.27 17.63 -14.22
CA THR A 216 17.26 16.98 -15.09
C THR A 216 17.07 17.32 -16.58
N GLY A 217 15.96 17.96 -16.96
CA GLY A 217 15.58 18.23 -18.35
C GLY A 217 14.94 17.03 -19.08
N GLU A 218 14.95 15.84 -18.47
CA GLU A 218 14.31 14.64 -19.02
C GLU A 218 12.79 14.63 -18.76
N PRO A 219 11.98 13.91 -19.55
CA PRO A 219 10.57 13.70 -19.21
C PRO A 219 10.39 13.09 -17.81
N TRP A 220 9.30 13.46 -17.13
CA TRP A 220 8.93 12.80 -15.89
C TRP A 220 8.61 11.33 -16.14
N GLN A 221 8.88 10.51 -15.12
CA GLN A 221 8.32 9.16 -15.00
C GLN A 221 7.16 9.18 -14.01
N ASP A 222 6.41 8.08 -13.91
CA ASP A 222 5.28 7.97 -13.00
C ASP A 222 5.73 8.19 -11.54
N GLY A 223 4.83 8.76 -10.74
CA GLY A 223 5.16 9.27 -9.42
C GLY A 223 6.08 10.49 -9.45
N CYS A 224 6.28 11.16 -10.57
CA CYS A 224 7.19 12.31 -10.69
C CYS A 224 8.59 11.99 -10.15
N LEU A 225 9.08 10.80 -10.52
CA LEU A 225 10.23 10.16 -9.90
C LEU A 225 11.45 11.07 -9.82
N LYS A 226 12.02 11.16 -8.61
CA LYS A 226 13.38 11.64 -8.38
C LYS A 226 14.20 10.54 -7.73
N VAL A 227 15.39 10.30 -8.29
CA VAL A 227 16.40 9.42 -7.69
C VAL A 227 17.41 10.31 -7.00
N VAL A 228 17.49 10.22 -5.67
CA VAL A 228 18.39 11.05 -4.86
C VAL A 228 19.48 10.18 -4.26
N GLN A 229 20.71 10.48 -4.62
CA GLN A 229 21.89 9.85 -4.05
C GLN A 229 22.27 10.55 -2.73
N THR A 230 22.43 9.80 -1.65
CA THR A 230 22.69 10.37 -0.32
C THR A 230 24.16 10.34 0.07
N LYS A 231 24.91 9.30 -0.34
CA LYS A 231 26.30 9.07 0.08
C LYS A 231 27.28 8.86 -1.08
N THR A 232 26.84 8.28 -2.18
CA THR A 232 27.70 7.86 -3.29
C THR A 232 27.15 8.33 -4.62
N ALA A 233 27.97 8.36 -5.67
CA ALA A 233 27.47 8.52 -7.02
C ALA A 233 26.60 7.31 -7.41
N SER A 234 25.62 7.52 -8.30
CA SER A 234 24.79 6.45 -8.83
C SER A 234 25.63 5.42 -9.56
N LYS A 235 25.32 4.13 -9.36
CA LYS A 235 25.98 3.00 -10.02
C LYS A 235 25.08 2.32 -11.06
N GLY A 236 24.00 2.99 -11.42
CA GLY A 236 22.99 2.52 -12.36
C GLY A 236 21.88 3.53 -12.60
N LYS A 237 20.96 3.12 -13.46
CA LYS A 237 19.77 3.87 -13.87
C LYS A 237 18.50 3.20 -13.37
N THR A 238 17.60 4.00 -12.80
CA THR A 238 16.30 3.54 -12.32
C THR A 238 15.17 4.05 -13.20
N ILE A 239 14.23 3.17 -13.50
CA ILE A 239 12.93 3.53 -14.09
C ILE A 239 11.79 2.97 -13.25
N ILE A 240 10.63 3.62 -13.31
CA ILE A 240 9.41 3.24 -12.62
C ILE A 240 8.19 3.34 -13.54
N ASP A 241 7.20 2.47 -13.33
CA ASP A 241 5.89 2.54 -13.97
C ASP A 241 4.77 3.01 -13.01
N ILE A 242 3.58 3.24 -13.56
CA ILE A 242 2.40 3.71 -12.82
C ILE A 242 1.94 2.75 -11.71
N HIS A 243 2.31 1.47 -11.78
CA HIS A 243 2.00 0.46 -10.77
C HIS A 243 3.07 0.39 -9.67
N GLY A 244 4.12 1.20 -9.76
CA GLY A 244 5.23 1.20 -8.81
C GLY A 244 6.19 0.04 -9.01
N ASN A 245 6.19 -0.62 -10.16
CA ASN A 245 7.27 -1.54 -10.51
C ASN A 245 8.51 -0.75 -10.89
N VAL A 246 9.63 -1.10 -10.27
CA VAL A 246 10.91 -0.44 -10.42
C VAL A 246 11.88 -1.38 -11.12
N VAL A 247 12.55 -0.88 -12.15
CA VAL A 247 13.65 -1.55 -12.83
C VAL A 247 14.92 -0.75 -12.63
N TYR A 248 15.94 -1.39 -12.08
CA TYR A 248 17.27 -0.80 -11.90
C TYR A 248 18.30 -1.53 -12.75
N THR A 249 18.97 -0.80 -13.63
CA THR A 249 20.01 -1.30 -14.53
C THR A 249 21.38 -0.77 -14.08
N PRO A 250 22.29 -1.63 -13.59
CA PRO A 250 23.66 -1.22 -13.26
C PRO A 250 24.41 -0.65 -14.48
N ASP A 251 25.21 0.41 -14.29
CA ASP A 251 26.03 1.00 -15.36
C ASP A 251 27.28 0.17 -15.66
N SER A 252 27.71 -0.66 -14.70
CA SER A 252 28.88 -1.54 -14.82
C SER A 252 28.77 -2.74 -13.88
N THR A 253 29.76 -3.64 -13.92
CA THR A 253 29.84 -4.85 -13.07
C THR A 253 30.60 -4.63 -11.76
N TRP A 254 30.12 -3.66 -10.97
CA TRP A 254 30.71 -3.30 -9.67
C TRP A 254 30.50 -4.38 -8.61
N HIS A 255 31.12 -4.20 -7.44
CA HIS A 255 30.89 -5.03 -6.26
C HIS A 255 30.56 -4.14 -5.06
N GLY A 256 29.62 -4.58 -4.23
CA GLY A 256 29.18 -3.87 -3.03
C GLY A 256 27.72 -3.46 -3.13
N ALA A 257 27.35 -2.30 -2.59
CA ALA A 257 25.98 -1.78 -2.60
C ALA A 257 25.88 -0.41 -3.29
N ASP A 258 24.75 -0.13 -3.93
CA ASP A 258 24.26 1.21 -4.26
C ASP A 258 23.06 1.52 -3.37
N ILE A 259 23.09 2.67 -2.67
CA ILE A 259 22.06 3.07 -1.70
C ILE A 259 21.59 4.47 -2.05
N PHE A 260 20.31 4.59 -2.39
CA PHE A 260 19.70 5.84 -2.82
C PHE A 260 18.24 5.94 -2.38
N GLU A 261 17.66 7.12 -2.51
CA GLU A 261 16.26 7.37 -2.23
C GLU A 261 15.47 7.48 -3.52
N LEU A 262 14.35 6.76 -3.58
CA LEU A 262 13.28 7.02 -4.53
C LEU A 262 12.34 8.04 -3.89
N GLN A 263 12.25 9.21 -4.49
CA GLN A 263 11.28 10.24 -4.12
C GLN A 263 10.16 10.26 -5.15
N VAL A 264 8.95 9.94 -4.70
CA VAL A 264 7.75 9.87 -5.54
C VAL A 264 6.63 10.74 -4.99
N VAL A 265 5.80 11.29 -5.87
CA VAL A 265 4.58 12.01 -5.55
C VAL A 265 3.41 11.05 -5.72
N THR A 266 2.51 11.07 -4.74
CA THR A 266 1.31 10.24 -4.69
C THR A 266 0.05 11.09 -4.72
N SER A 267 -1.10 10.44 -4.91
CA SER A 267 -2.42 11.06 -4.90
C SER A 267 -2.69 11.86 -3.63
N SER A 268 -2.13 11.47 -2.49
CA SER A 268 -2.25 12.14 -1.19
C SER A 268 -1.17 13.20 -0.94
N THR A 269 0.10 12.90 -1.21
CA THR A 269 1.24 13.79 -0.90
C THR A 269 1.27 15.06 -1.76
N ARG A 270 0.66 15.04 -2.95
CA ARG A 270 0.59 16.20 -3.87
C ARG A 270 -0.07 17.46 -3.28
N PHE A 271 -0.88 17.31 -2.22
CA PHE A 271 -1.50 18.42 -1.52
C PHE A 271 -0.52 19.15 -0.59
N ASN A 272 0.54 18.49 -0.13
CA ASN A 272 1.60 19.12 0.66
C ASN A 272 2.59 19.84 -0.27
N LYS A 273 2.33 21.12 -0.55
CA LYS A 273 3.16 21.93 -1.46
C LYS A 273 4.60 22.14 -0.97
N SER A 274 4.84 22.07 0.34
CA SER A 274 6.19 22.24 0.91
C SER A 274 7.01 20.95 0.83
N LYS A 275 6.36 19.79 0.96
CA LYS A 275 6.98 18.46 0.91
C LYS A 275 6.09 17.49 0.13
N PRO A 276 6.06 17.57 -1.21
CA PRO A 276 5.14 16.79 -2.03
C PRO A 276 5.62 15.35 -2.28
N TYR A 277 6.80 14.98 -1.78
CA TYR A 277 7.45 13.70 -2.04
C TYR A 277 7.34 12.76 -0.84
N LEU A 278 6.98 11.51 -1.12
CA LEU A 278 7.22 10.34 -0.31
C LEU A 278 8.62 9.79 -0.62
N THR A 279 9.42 9.58 0.41
CA THR A 279 10.78 9.05 0.29
C THR A 279 10.84 7.56 0.66
N ILE A 280 11.43 6.76 -0.22
CA ILE A 280 11.61 5.32 -0.05
C ILE A 280 13.10 4.99 -0.20
N THR A 281 13.71 4.45 0.85
CA THR A 281 15.12 4.05 0.84
C THR A 281 15.29 2.77 0.01
N THR A 282 16.19 2.80 -0.97
CA THR A 282 16.48 1.67 -1.85
C THR A 282 17.94 1.25 -1.74
N GLN A 283 18.19 -0.06 -1.69
CA GLN A 283 19.52 -0.64 -1.73
C GLN A 283 19.59 -1.77 -2.76
N ILE A 284 20.55 -1.67 -3.66
CA ILE A 284 20.90 -2.73 -4.62
C ILE A 284 22.28 -3.25 -4.24
N VAL A 285 22.40 -4.55 -4.00
CA VAL A 285 23.70 -5.20 -3.75
C VAL A 285 24.10 -5.99 -4.98
N GLN A 286 25.35 -5.85 -5.43
CA GLN A 286 25.88 -6.66 -6.53
C GLN A 286 27.07 -7.50 -6.06
N GLU A 287 26.94 -8.81 -6.25
CA GLU A 287 27.95 -9.80 -5.90
C GLU A 287 28.50 -10.54 -7.13
N PRO A 288 29.80 -10.90 -7.15
CA PRO A 288 30.30 -11.85 -8.12
C PRO A 288 29.64 -13.22 -7.89
N LYS A 289 29.50 -13.99 -8.96
CA LYS A 289 29.12 -15.39 -8.84
C LYS A 289 30.22 -16.13 -8.07
N ASN A 290 29.88 -16.68 -6.91
CA ASN A 290 30.80 -17.48 -6.11
C ASN A 290 31.02 -18.85 -6.79
N GLU A 291 31.88 -18.90 -7.79
CA GLU A 291 32.46 -20.14 -8.28
C GLU A 291 33.66 -20.46 -7.39
N MET A 292 33.41 -21.09 -6.24
CA MET A 292 34.50 -21.76 -5.52
C MET A 292 34.95 -22.92 -6.40
N GLU A 293 36.03 -22.74 -7.17
CA GLU A 293 36.72 -23.89 -7.73
C GLU A 293 37.15 -24.78 -6.56
N ASP A 294 36.65 -26.01 -6.53
CA ASP A 294 37.20 -27.05 -5.67
C ASP A 294 38.62 -27.31 -6.16
N LYS A 295 39.57 -26.51 -5.66
CA LYS A 295 40.98 -26.85 -5.71
C LYS A 295 41.13 -28.03 -4.78
N ALA A 296 40.81 -29.22 -5.30
CA ALA A 296 41.27 -30.48 -4.75
C ALA A 296 42.78 -30.33 -4.61
N VAL A 297 43.21 -30.03 -3.38
CA VAL A 297 44.62 -29.97 -3.05
C VAL A 297 45.10 -31.38 -3.32
N LYS A 298 45.86 -31.58 -4.41
CA LYS A 298 46.60 -32.81 -4.60
C LYS A 298 47.57 -32.88 -3.43
N THR A 299 47.15 -33.51 -2.34
CA THR A 299 48.07 -34.01 -1.33
C THR A 299 48.84 -35.13 -2.01
N SER A 300 49.85 -34.77 -2.79
CA SER A 300 50.92 -35.69 -3.22
C SER A 300 51.87 -36.00 -2.05
N GLY A 301 51.38 -35.89 -0.81
CA GLY A 301 51.98 -36.51 0.37
C GLY A 301 51.38 -37.91 0.46
N GLY A 302 52.16 -38.90 0.04
CA GLY A 302 51.73 -40.28 -0.10
C GLY A 302 50.98 -40.78 1.13
N SER A 303 49.71 -41.13 0.92
CA SER A 303 49.06 -42.12 1.77
C SER A 303 49.92 -43.37 1.71
N TRP A 304 50.68 -43.65 2.77
CA TRP A 304 51.14 -44.99 3.09
C TRP A 304 49.90 -45.83 3.45
N GLY A 305 49.02 -46.01 2.47
CA GLY A 305 47.77 -46.73 2.59
C GLY A 305 48.07 -48.21 2.73
N CYS A 306 47.45 -48.83 3.75
CA CYS A 306 47.29 -50.26 4.03
C CYS A 306 48.55 -51.16 4.04
N GLY A 307 49.46 -51.08 3.07
CA GLY A 307 50.70 -51.87 2.99
C GLY A 307 51.68 -51.58 4.13
N GLY A 308 51.80 -50.33 4.55
CA GLY A 308 52.64 -49.97 5.72
C GLY A 308 52.14 -50.56 7.03
N LEU A 309 50.81 -50.71 7.16
CA LEU A 309 50.18 -51.28 8.35
C LEU A 309 50.37 -52.81 8.42
N LEU A 310 50.40 -53.48 7.27
CA LEU A 310 50.67 -54.91 7.17
C LEU A 310 52.14 -55.26 7.52
N ILE A 311 53.09 -54.40 7.17
CA ILE A 311 54.51 -54.59 7.57
C ILE A 311 54.66 -54.45 9.10
N LEU A 312 53.97 -53.49 9.71
CA LEU A 312 53.98 -53.27 11.16
C LEU A 312 53.34 -54.44 11.94
N LEU A 313 52.25 -55.01 11.42
CA LEU A 313 51.63 -56.22 11.98
C LEU A 313 52.50 -57.48 11.80
N GLY A 314 53.21 -57.60 10.67
CA GLY A 314 54.18 -58.68 10.44
C GLY A 314 55.34 -58.67 11.44
N LEU A 315 55.85 -57.48 11.79
CA LEU A 315 56.91 -57.31 12.79
C LEU A 315 56.45 -57.63 14.23
N ILE A 316 55.16 -57.42 14.54
CA ILE A 316 54.58 -57.82 15.83
C ILE A 316 54.40 -59.35 15.91
N GLY A 317 54.06 -60.00 14.79
CA GLY A 317 53.98 -61.47 14.69
C GLY A 317 55.34 -62.16 14.88
N LEU A 318 56.40 -61.63 14.26
CA LEU A 318 57.77 -62.17 14.40
C LEU A 318 58.33 -62.06 15.83
N ARG A 319 57.87 -61.10 16.64
CA ARG A 319 58.29 -60.96 18.04
C ARG A 319 57.69 -62.03 18.97
N ARG A 320 56.61 -62.71 18.56
CA ARG A 320 55.99 -63.81 19.33
C ARG A 320 56.49 -65.21 18.95
N GLY A 321 57.16 -65.37 17.81
CA GLY A 321 57.75 -66.65 17.38
C GLY A 321 59.19 -66.91 17.84
N LEU A 322 59.80 -65.99 18.60
CA LEU A 322 61.17 -66.11 19.14
C LEU A 322 61.21 -66.31 20.67
N LYS A 323 60.07 -66.71 21.25
CA LYS A 323 59.99 -67.27 22.59
C LYS A 323 59.17 -68.56 22.51
N ASP A 324 59.79 -69.58 21.93
CA ASP A 324 59.70 -71.01 22.28
C ASP A 324 60.80 -71.75 21.51
#